data_AF-A0A086Q2T3-F1
#
_entry.id   AF-A0A086Q2T3-F1
#
_cell.length_a   1.000
_cell.length_b   1.000
_cell.length_c   1.000
_cell.angle_alpha   90.00
_cell.angle_beta   90.00
_cell.angle_gamma   90.00
#
_symmetry.space_group_name_H-M   'P 1'
#
loop_
_entity.id
_entity.type
_entity.pdbx_description
1 polymer ?
#
loop_
_entity_poly.entity_id
_entity_poly.type
_entity_poly.pdbx_seq_one_letter_code
_entity_poly.pdbx_strand_id
1 'polypeptide(L)'
;MSILSPLQKVPKAVCRRLWNLLSDNNFIPLLTLLKASDGDQRRRLVAAACNLANSFSAVPDLAYHLFRYELKWVGHLPASLFLHSSSLLFPFLSFVTSSKEMLLPGDLSWLHQVMDPVLAAADSIVASEHLSADQILRETPAKLFRPAGSLFLERLKRLSLADFPCTFRGLLYLLADAVDAQLRESPVTSFASAHRVTSSAIATCAETLICCFFGNFILRYAPKHVVQDARDGLGRATSDFSADERTDLVGLRRMREIAERSRVPPTYGAMDKLLRQMASFCWEAVSSLPRRVLRPGSERVAGSETREERENGDREDGRRSRPDSDALATEAALRNVEEQFLAQAGKEIVDWCALQLKLPRLESPLKFSSAVLRKAADEATGEFLQYILRLDRDMREGTFQSGTPGLTERDVATPAYEELLEFAIRASTYEDPASEALGWR
;
A
#
# COMPACT_ATOMS: atom_id res chain seq x y z
N MET A 1 18.59 -32.29 -10.64
CA MET A 1 19.53 -31.16 -10.50
C MET A 1 19.26 -30.51 -9.16
N SER A 2 20.18 -30.62 -8.20
CA SER A 2 20.07 -29.89 -6.92
C SER A 2 20.43 -28.44 -7.18
N ILE A 3 19.43 -27.64 -7.57
CA ILE A 3 19.52 -26.18 -7.61
C ILE A 3 19.95 -25.75 -6.20
N LEU A 4 21.04 -24.99 -6.11
CA LEU A 4 21.65 -24.41 -4.90
C LEU A 4 20.84 -24.72 -3.63
N SER A 5 21.34 -25.69 -2.85
CA SER A 5 20.80 -26.02 -1.55
C SER A 5 20.57 -24.72 -0.77
N PRO A 6 19.40 -24.51 -0.13
CA PRO A 6 19.11 -23.32 0.67
C PRO A 6 20.09 -23.12 1.84
N LEU A 7 21.03 -24.05 2.05
CA LEU A 7 22.07 -24.02 3.08
C LEU A 7 23.45 -23.57 2.56
N GLN A 8 23.65 -23.40 1.25
CA GLN A 8 24.91 -22.91 0.71
C GLN A 8 24.92 -21.37 0.62
N LYS A 9 25.93 -20.73 1.22
CA LYS A 9 26.11 -19.27 1.12
C LYS A 9 26.35 -18.87 -0.33
N VAL A 10 25.50 -18.01 -0.87
CA VAL A 10 25.65 -17.47 -2.21
C VAL A 10 26.92 -16.59 -2.27
N PRO A 11 27.79 -16.75 -3.28
CA PRO A 11 28.94 -15.86 -3.45
C PRO A 11 28.51 -14.40 -3.64
N LYS A 12 29.20 -13.46 -2.98
CA LYS A 12 28.93 -12.01 -3.11
C LYS A 12 28.92 -11.52 -4.57
N ALA A 13 29.77 -12.10 -5.41
CA ALA A 13 29.84 -11.76 -6.83
C ALA A 13 28.54 -12.12 -7.58
N VAL A 14 27.92 -13.25 -7.24
CA VAL A 14 26.65 -13.72 -7.83
C VAL A 14 25.53 -12.77 -7.45
N CYS A 15 25.38 -12.45 -6.16
CA CYS A 15 24.38 -11.49 -5.67
C CYS A 15 24.53 -10.10 -6.33
N ARG A 16 25.76 -9.58 -6.43
CA ARG A 16 26.02 -8.30 -7.10
C ARG A 16 25.71 -8.34 -8.59
N ARG A 17 26.11 -9.40 -9.31
CA ARG A 17 25.84 -9.52 -10.74
C ARG A 17 24.35 -9.65 -11.02
N LEU A 18 23.64 -10.46 -10.21
CA LEU A 18 22.18 -10.56 -10.29
C LEU A 18 21.52 -9.21 -10.08
N TRP A 19 21.89 -8.48 -9.03
CA TRP A 19 21.32 -7.16 -8.76
C TRP A 19 21.53 -6.21 -9.93
N ASN A 20 22.73 -6.15 -10.50
CA ASN A 20 23.01 -5.29 -11.64
C ASN A 20 22.08 -5.59 -12.82
N LEU A 21 21.87 -6.87 -13.16
CA LEU A 21 20.96 -7.28 -14.23
C LEU A 21 19.48 -6.97 -13.91
N LEU A 22 19.06 -7.16 -12.66
CA LEU A 22 17.69 -6.87 -12.21
C LEU A 22 17.41 -5.35 -12.16
N SER A 23 18.40 -4.55 -11.77
CA SER A 23 18.31 -3.09 -11.66
C SER A 23 18.49 -2.36 -12.99
N ASP A 24 18.95 -3.08 -14.03
CA ASP A 24 19.20 -2.49 -15.33
C ASP A 24 17.93 -1.90 -15.95
N ASN A 25 18.10 -0.96 -16.87
CA ASN A 25 17.00 -0.29 -17.57
C ASN A 25 15.89 0.19 -16.63
N ASN A 26 16.25 0.89 -15.55
CA ASN A 26 15.29 1.42 -14.57
C ASN A 26 14.42 0.32 -13.92
N PHE A 27 15.03 -0.82 -13.58
CA PHE A 27 14.35 -1.98 -12.97
C PHE A 27 13.29 -2.67 -13.84
N ILE A 28 13.21 -2.38 -15.15
CA ILE A 28 12.23 -3.03 -16.03
C ILE A 28 12.32 -4.57 -15.96
N PRO A 29 13.50 -5.21 -16.03
CA PRO A 29 13.60 -6.66 -15.96
C PRO A 29 13.03 -7.21 -14.65
N LEU A 30 13.38 -6.60 -13.52
CA LEU A 30 12.85 -6.97 -12.20
C LEU A 30 11.32 -6.82 -12.14
N LEU A 31 10.79 -5.67 -12.53
CA LEU A 31 9.36 -5.37 -12.40
C LEU A 31 8.51 -6.28 -13.29
N THR A 32 8.99 -6.61 -14.49
CA THR A 32 8.33 -7.58 -15.38
C THR A 32 8.33 -8.98 -14.79
N LEU A 33 9.46 -9.44 -14.20
CA LEU A 33 9.51 -10.74 -13.50
C LEU A 33 8.52 -10.80 -12.33
N LEU A 34 8.42 -9.72 -11.54
CA LEU A 34 7.46 -9.63 -10.44
C LEU A 34 6.01 -9.67 -10.95
N LYS A 35 5.69 -9.01 -12.07
CA LYS A 35 4.35 -9.08 -12.68
C LYS A 35 4.00 -10.46 -13.22
N ALA A 36 4.97 -11.15 -13.81
CA ALA A 36 4.78 -12.49 -14.37
C ALA A 36 4.39 -13.52 -13.31
N SER A 37 4.88 -13.35 -12.07
CA SER A 37 4.61 -14.29 -10.98
C SER A 37 3.16 -14.27 -10.52
N ASP A 38 2.66 -15.42 -10.05
CA ASP A 38 1.33 -15.58 -9.45
C ASP A 38 1.21 -14.90 -8.08
N GLY A 39 0.00 -14.77 -7.53
CA GLY A 39 -0.25 -13.95 -6.33
C GLY A 39 0.57 -14.32 -5.09
N ASP A 40 0.79 -15.61 -4.83
CA ASP A 40 1.54 -16.07 -3.66
C ASP A 40 3.06 -15.92 -3.88
N GLN A 41 3.55 -16.30 -5.06
CA GLN A 41 4.96 -16.15 -5.41
C GLN A 41 5.36 -14.67 -5.53
N ARG A 42 4.49 -13.81 -6.07
CA ARG A 42 4.70 -12.37 -6.21
C ARG A 42 5.00 -11.70 -4.89
N ARG A 43 4.24 -12.04 -3.85
CA ARG A 43 4.46 -11.47 -2.50
C ARG A 43 5.84 -11.83 -1.96
N ARG A 44 6.30 -13.07 -2.18
CA ARG A 44 7.64 -13.51 -1.79
C ARG A 44 8.73 -12.81 -2.60
N LEU A 45 8.57 -12.76 -3.92
CA LEU A 45 9.54 -12.11 -4.80
C LEU A 45 9.63 -10.59 -4.58
N VAL A 46 8.53 -9.92 -4.23
CA VAL A 46 8.55 -8.49 -3.85
C VAL A 46 9.34 -8.30 -2.56
N ALA A 47 9.14 -9.15 -1.55
CA ALA A 47 9.95 -9.13 -0.33
C ALA A 47 11.44 -9.39 -0.62
N ALA A 48 11.74 -10.39 -1.46
CA ALA A 48 13.09 -10.70 -1.93
C ALA A 48 13.73 -9.50 -2.66
N ALA A 49 12.98 -8.82 -3.53
CA ALA A 49 13.43 -7.63 -4.25
C ALA A 49 13.79 -6.49 -3.27
N CYS A 50 12.96 -6.28 -2.25
CA CYS A 50 13.22 -5.26 -1.23
C CYS A 50 14.46 -5.60 -0.40
N ASN A 51 14.65 -6.87 -0.03
CA ASN A 51 15.83 -7.33 0.71
C ASN A 51 17.12 -7.17 -0.10
N LEU A 52 17.09 -7.50 -1.39
CA LEU A 52 18.20 -7.23 -2.31
C LEU A 52 18.46 -5.74 -2.42
N ALA A 53 17.44 -4.93 -2.72
CA ALA A 53 17.55 -3.49 -2.84
C ALA A 53 18.14 -2.84 -1.58
N ASN A 54 17.75 -3.31 -0.39
CA ASN A 54 18.30 -2.82 0.87
C ASN A 54 19.80 -3.11 1.02
N SER A 55 20.24 -4.30 0.59
CA SER A 55 21.67 -4.65 0.62
C SER A 55 22.54 -3.75 -0.27
N PHE A 56 21.95 -3.11 -1.27
CA PHE A 56 22.60 -2.14 -2.17
C PHE A 56 22.17 -0.68 -1.90
N SER A 57 21.45 -0.41 -0.80
CA SER A 57 20.92 0.93 -0.46
C SER A 57 20.03 1.58 -1.56
N ALA A 58 19.36 0.76 -2.36
CA ALA A 58 18.60 1.16 -3.54
C ALA A 58 17.07 1.05 -3.35
N VAL A 59 16.58 0.86 -2.12
CA VAL A 59 15.13 0.79 -1.83
C VAL A 59 14.37 2.05 -2.29
N PRO A 60 14.88 3.29 -2.08
CA PRO A 60 14.22 4.50 -2.58
C PRO A 60 14.07 4.50 -4.11
N ASP A 61 15.12 4.10 -4.83
CA ASP A 61 15.11 4.05 -6.30
C ASP A 61 14.14 2.97 -6.79
N LEU A 62 14.15 1.78 -6.16
CA LEU A 62 13.19 0.72 -6.45
C LEU A 62 11.74 1.20 -6.21
N ALA A 63 11.47 1.89 -5.09
CA ALA A 63 10.14 2.43 -4.79
C ALA A 63 9.67 3.40 -5.88
N TYR A 64 10.55 4.32 -6.29
CA TYR A 64 10.26 5.30 -7.33
C TYR A 64 9.88 4.66 -8.66
N HIS A 65 10.68 3.69 -9.13
CA HIS A 65 10.43 2.99 -10.39
C HIS A 65 9.22 2.06 -10.32
N LEU A 66 9.05 1.34 -9.20
CA LEU A 66 7.91 0.44 -8.98
C LEU A 66 6.59 1.19 -8.98
N PHE A 67 6.48 2.32 -8.26
CA PHE A 67 5.23 3.08 -8.19
C PHE A 67 4.80 3.58 -9.56
N ARG A 68 5.74 4.14 -10.34
CA ARG A 68 5.44 4.63 -11.69
C ARG A 68 5.10 3.51 -12.66
N TYR A 69 5.85 2.41 -12.60
CA TYR A 69 5.55 1.25 -13.42
C TYR A 69 4.15 0.71 -13.12
N GLU A 70 3.83 0.50 -11.84
CA GLU A 70 2.52 -0.02 -11.44
C GLU A 70 1.38 0.91 -11.83
N LEU A 71 1.52 2.21 -11.59
CA LEU A 71 0.50 3.21 -11.90
C LEU A 71 0.27 3.37 -13.40
N LYS A 72 1.26 3.10 -14.26
CA LYS A 72 1.03 3.01 -15.71
C LYS A 72 0.13 1.84 -16.08
N TRP A 73 0.28 0.70 -15.41
CA TRP A 73 -0.58 -0.47 -15.64
C TRP A 73 -2.01 -0.25 -15.16
N VAL A 74 -2.20 0.34 -13.98
CA VAL A 74 -3.53 0.58 -13.41
C VAL A 74 -4.10 1.97 -13.75
N GLY A 75 -3.39 2.77 -14.54
CA GLY A 75 -3.73 4.17 -14.80
C GLY A 75 -5.03 4.39 -15.60
N HIS A 76 -5.57 3.33 -16.20
CA HIS A 76 -6.88 3.33 -16.84
C HIS A 76 -8.04 3.25 -15.83
N LEU A 77 -7.76 2.90 -14.57
CA LEU A 77 -8.75 2.80 -13.50
C LEU A 77 -8.91 4.14 -12.75
N PRO A 78 -10.03 4.35 -12.05
CA PRO A 78 -10.15 5.44 -11.08
C PRO A 78 -9.06 5.35 -10.01
N ALA A 79 -8.60 6.51 -9.52
CA ALA A 79 -7.56 6.57 -8.49
C ALA A 79 -7.94 5.83 -7.19
N SER A 80 -9.23 5.70 -6.90
CA SER A 80 -9.76 4.92 -5.78
C SER A 80 -9.48 3.43 -5.85
N LEU A 81 -9.14 2.91 -7.03
CA LEU A 81 -8.80 1.51 -7.23
C LEU A 81 -7.29 1.28 -7.33
N PHE A 82 -6.45 2.32 -7.31
CA PHE A 82 -5.01 2.16 -7.51
C PHE A 82 -4.38 1.22 -6.48
N LEU A 83 -4.67 1.37 -5.19
CA LEU A 83 -4.09 0.51 -4.16
C LEU A 83 -4.62 -0.93 -4.28
N HIS A 84 -5.93 -1.10 -4.47
CA HIS A 84 -6.59 -2.40 -4.50
C HIS A 84 -6.32 -3.24 -5.76
N SER A 85 -6.24 -2.59 -6.92
CA SER A 85 -5.98 -3.24 -8.20
C SER A 85 -4.49 -3.42 -8.47
N SER A 86 -3.62 -2.73 -7.71
CA SER A 86 -2.19 -2.89 -7.86
C SER A 86 -1.72 -4.29 -7.44
N SER A 87 -0.97 -4.94 -8.32
CA SER A 87 -0.35 -6.22 -8.00
C SER A 87 1.00 -6.09 -7.32
N LEU A 88 1.70 -4.96 -7.49
CA LEU A 88 3.02 -4.71 -6.91
C LEU A 88 3.01 -3.68 -5.78
N LEU A 89 2.25 -2.60 -5.93
CA LEU A 89 2.31 -1.45 -5.01
C LEU A 89 1.82 -1.83 -3.60
N PHE A 90 0.69 -2.53 -3.47
CA PHE A 90 0.22 -2.98 -2.15
C PHE A 90 1.18 -3.99 -1.48
N PRO A 91 1.67 -5.08 -2.13
CA PRO A 91 2.66 -5.96 -1.52
C PRO A 91 3.97 -5.26 -1.15
N PHE A 92 4.45 -4.35 -2.00
CA PHE A 92 5.67 -3.60 -1.74
C PHE A 92 5.51 -2.73 -0.50
N LEU A 93 4.49 -1.86 -0.48
CA LEU A 93 4.20 -0.99 0.65
C LEU A 93 4.02 -1.82 1.93
N SER A 94 3.25 -2.90 1.85
CA SER A 94 3.01 -3.78 3.00
C SER A 94 4.27 -4.42 3.56
N PHE A 95 5.23 -4.78 2.70
CA PHE A 95 6.50 -5.33 3.15
C PHE A 95 7.37 -4.26 3.82
N VAL A 96 7.60 -3.13 3.15
CA VAL A 96 8.50 -2.08 3.65
C VAL A 96 7.98 -1.40 4.91
N THR A 97 6.66 -1.31 5.11
CA THR A 97 6.03 -0.67 6.29
C THR A 97 5.81 -1.63 7.46
N SER A 98 6.06 -2.93 7.29
CA SER A 98 5.90 -3.90 8.36
C SER A 98 7.19 -4.62 8.73
N SER A 99 8.19 -4.64 7.84
CA SER A 99 9.44 -5.36 8.06
C SER A 99 10.29 -4.69 9.13
N LYS A 100 10.49 -5.39 10.25
CA LYS A 100 11.42 -4.98 11.33
C LYS A 100 12.83 -4.70 10.83
N GLU A 101 13.19 -5.31 9.71
CA GLU A 101 14.51 -5.22 9.10
C GLU A 101 14.68 -3.96 8.25
N MET A 102 13.59 -3.47 7.66
CA MET A 102 13.58 -2.27 6.80
C MET A 102 13.31 -1.00 7.59
N LEU A 103 12.46 -1.09 8.61
CA LEU A 103 12.05 0.04 9.42
C LEU A 103 13.17 0.49 10.35
N LEU A 104 13.31 1.80 10.49
CA LEU A 104 14.16 2.37 11.52
C LEU A 104 13.53 2.11 12.90
N PRO A 105 14.34 2.03 13.97
CA PRO A 105 13.80 1.91 15.33
C PRO A 105 12.80 3.02 15.68
N GLY A 106 13.02 4.23 15.16
CA GLY A 106 12.10 5.37 15.28
C GLY A 106 10.74 5.11 14.64
N ASP A 107 10.71 4.51 13.45
CA ASP A 107 9.48 4.19 12.72
C ASP A 107 8.61 3.20 13.53
N LEU A 108 9.24 2.17 14.07
CA LEU A 108 8.57 1.18 14.93
C LEU A 108 8.07 1.80 16.24
N SER A 109 8.90 2.60 16.90
CA SER A 109 8.53 3.27 18.14
C SER A 109 7.32 4.19 17.96
N TRP A 110 7.25 4.87 16.81
CA TRP A 110 6.11 5.69 16.45
C TRP A 110 4.84 4.85 16.26
N LEU A 111 4.91 3.75 15.51
CA LEU A 111 3.76 2.85 15.33
C LEU A 111 3.22 2.34 16.67
N HIS A 112 4.12 1.92 17.59
CA HIS A 112 3.75 1.52 18.94
C HIS A 112 3.09 2.66 19.74
N GLN A 113 3.65 3.87 19.68
CA GLN A 113 3.10 5.05 20.36
C GLN A 113 1.68 5.40 19.91
N VAL A 114 1.36 5.18 18.63
CA VAL A 114 0.02 5.40 18.08
C VAL A 114 -0.92 4.24 18.43
N MET A 115 -0.48 3.00 18.19
CA MET A 115 -1.38 1.84 18.13
C MET A 115 -1.52 1.07 19.43
N ASP A 116 -0.48 0.98 20.27
CA ASP A 116 -0.57 0.21 21.52
C ASP A 116 -1.69 0.72 22.45
N PRO A 117 -1.91 2.04 22.63
CA PRO A 117 -3.02 2.56 23.44
C PRO A 117 -4.39 2.27 22.83
N VAL A 118 -4.47 2.25 21.49
CA VAL A 118 -5.71 1.96 20.75
C VAL A 118 -6.09 0.49 20.92
N LEU A 119 -5.10 -0.40 20.83
CA LEU A 119 -5.28 -1.84 21.05
C LEU A 119 -5.61 -2.15 22.51
N ALA A 120 -4.94 -1.50 23.47
CA ALA A 120 -5.25 -1.63 24.88
C ALA A 120 -6.68 -1.15 25.22
N ALA A 121 -7.15 -0.07 24.57
CA ALA A 121 -8.54 0.37 24.69
C ALA A 121 -9.53 -0.66 24.12
N ALA A 122 -9.21 -1.27 22.98
CA ALA A 122 -10.04 -2.33 22.40
C ALA A 122 -10.10 -3.57 23.32
N ASP A 123 -8.98 -4.00 23.88
CA ASP A 123 -8.93 -5.11 24.85
C ASP A 123 -9.70 -4.77 26.13
N SER A 124 -9.61 -3.52 26.60
CA SER A 124 -10.37 -3.05 27.76
C SER A 124 -11.88 -3.08 27.52
N ILE A 125 -12.35 -2.74 26.31
CA ILE A 125 -13.78 -2.82 25.94
C ILE A 125 -14.24 -4.28 25.99
N VAL A 126 -13.46 -5.20 25.39
CA VAL A 126 -13.77 -6.63 25.42
C VAL A 126 -13.85 -7.15 26.85
N ALA A 127 -12.93 -6.72 27.71
CA ALA A 127 -12.91 -7.11 29.12
C ALA A 127 -14.09 -6.53 29.92
N SER A 128 -14.44 -5.25 29.73
CA SER A 128 -15.50 -4.57 30.49
C SER A 128 -16.90 -4.99 30.06
N GLU A 129 -17.11 -5.25 28.77
CA GLU A 129 -18.40 -5.64 28.21
C GLU A 129 -18.58 -7.16 28.15
N HIS A 130 -17.56 -7.93 28.58
CA HIS A 130 -17.53 -9.39 28.52
C HIS A 130 -17.86 -9.95 27.13
N LEU A 131 -17.34 -9.31 26.08
CA LEU A 131 -17.63 -9.68 24.69
C LEU A 131 -17.05 -11.06 24.37
N SER A 132 -17.89 -11.95 23.87
CA SER A 132 -17.44 -13.26 23.38
C SER A 132 -16.79 -13.14 22.00
N ALA A 133 -15.93 -14.09 21.65
CA ALA A 133 -15.31 -14.14 20.32
C ALA A 133 -16.38 -14.17 19.19
N ASP A 134 -17.49 -14.87 19.40
CA ASP A 134 -18.59 -14.95 18.45
C ASP A 134 -19.32 -13.62 18.28
N GLN A 135 -19.48 -12.85 19.36
CA GLN A 135 -20.07 -11.50 19.29
C GLN A 135 -19.16 -10.55 18.49
N ILE A 136 -17.85 -10.57 18.76
CA ILE A 136 -16.86 -9.75 18.05
C ILE A 136 -16.85 -10.07 16.55
N LEU A 137 -17.04 -11.33 16.18
CA LEU A 137 -17.04 -11.77 14.78
C LEU A 137 -18.34 -11.44 14.04
N ARG A 138 -19.47 -11.33 14.75
CA ARG A 138 -20.80 -11.11 14.16
C ARG A 138 -21.20 -9.64 14.08
N GLU A 139 -20.83 -8.83 15.07
CA GLU A 139 -21.20 -7.41 15.09
C GLU A 139 -20.28 -6.53 14.23
N THR A 140 -20.78 -5.37 13.83
CA THR A 140 -19.99 -4.39 13.08
C THR A 140 -18.89 -3.81 13.97
N PRO A 141 -17.61 -3.81 13.52
CA PRO A 141 -16.51 -3.27 14.32
C PRO A 141 -16.70 -1.80 14.71
N ALA A 142 -17.33 -1.01 13.84
CA ALA A 142 -17.66 0.41 14.08
C ALA A 142 -18.69 0.63 15.21
N LYS A 143 -19.46 -0.40 15.56
CA LYS A 143 -20.38 -0.36 16.69
C LYS A 143 -19.66 -0.67 18.01
N LEU A 144 -18.94 -1.80 18.04
CA LEU A 144 -18.26 -2.30 19.24
C LEU A 144 -17.05 -1.43 19.63
N PHE A 145 -16.22 -1.07 18.65
CA PHE A 145 -14.91 -0.47 18.90
C PHE A 145 -14.86 1.02 18.57
N ARG A 146 -16.01 1.70 18.50
CA ARG A 146 -16.06 3.15 18.27
C ARG A 146 -15.15 3.94 19.22
N PRO A 147 -15.12 3.69 20.55
CA PRO A 147 -14.26 4.44 21.45
C PRO A 147 -12.77 4.27 21.12
N ALA A 148 -12.34 3.05 20.78
CA ALA A 148 -10.97 2.77 20.36
C ALA A 148 -10.64 3.46 19.02
N GLY A 149 -11.59 3.48 18.07
CA GLY A 149 -11.46 4.22 16.82
C GLY A 149 -11.37 5.74 17.02
N SER A 150 -12.16 6.31 17.92
CA SER A 150 -12.06 7.74 18.30
C SER A 150 -10.71 8.07 18.93
N LEU A 151 -10.20 7.19 19.81
CA LEU A 151 -8.87 7.34 20.40
C LEU A 151 -7.78 7.31 19.32
N PHE A 152 -7.90 6.44 18.32
CA PHE A 152 -6.97 6.41 17.18
C PHE A 152 -6.94 7.76 16.44
N LEU A 153 -8.09 8.35 16.13
CA LEU A 153 -8.17 9.65 15.47
C LEU A 153 -7.59 10.79 16.33
N GLU A 154 -7.88 10.79 17.62
CA GLU A 154 -7.33 11.75 18.59
C GLU A 154 -5.80 11.66 18.65
N ARG A 155 -5.27 10.44 18.71
CA ARG A 155 -3.82 10.18 18.69
C ARG A 155 -3.21 10.65 17.38
N LEU A 156 -3.79 10.31 16.23
CA LEU A 156 -3.30 10.71 14.91
C LEU A 156 -3.16 12.24 14.83
N LYS A 157 -4.19 12.98 15.27
CA LYS A 157 -4.19 14.46 15.28
C LYS A 157 -3.21 15.09 16.26
N ARG A 158 -2.92 14.43 17.38
CA ARG A 158 -2.02 14.95 18.43
C ARG A 158 -0.54 14.80 18.08
N LEU A 159 -0.18 13.90 17.17
CA LEU A 159 1.20 13.71 16.76
C LEU A 159 1.66 14.95 16.00
N SER A 160 2.75 15.56 16.46
CA SER A 160 3.31 16.73 15.82
C SER A 160 3.97 16.35 14.49
N LEU A 161 4.17 17.35 13.63
CA LEU A 161 4.83 17.19 12.34
C LEU A 161 6.27 16.65 12.46
N ALA A 162 6.93 16.89 13.61
CA ALA A 162 8.27 16.40 13.92
C ALA A 162 8.27 14.92 14.33
N ASP A 163 7.14 14.41 14.82
CA ASP A 163 7.02 13.03 15.28
C ASP A 163 6.77 12.06 14.13
N PHE A 164 6.36 12.55 12.95
CA PHE A 164 6.08 11.67 11.82
C PHE A 164 7.39 11.13 11.21
N PRO A 165 7.60 9.80 11.19
CA PRO A 165 8.90 9.25 10.81
C PRO A 165 9.28 9.54 9.35
N CYS A 166 10.55 9.86 9.13
CA CYS A 166 11.06 10.27 7.82
C CYS A 166 10.88 9.18 6.74
N THR A 167 10.98 7.90 7.12
CA THR A 167 10.72 6.75 6.22
C THR A 167 9.30 6.78 5.68
N PHE A 168 8.34 6.92 6.59
CA PHE A 168 6.91 6.95 6.29
C PHE A 168 6.54 8.18 5.48
N ARG A 169 7.03 9.34 5.88
CA ARG A 169 6.79 10.60 5.16
C ARG A 169 7.39 10.58 3.76
N GLY A 170 8.63 10.10 3.62
CA GLY A 170 9.29 9.96 2.33
C GLY A 170 8.54 9.01 1.38
N LEU A 171 8.05 7.88 1.89
CA LEU A 171 7.23 6.95 1.11
C LEU A 171 5.92 7.59 0.63
N LEU A 172 5.22 8.31 1.51
CA LEU A 172 3.99 9.01 1.13
C LEU A 172 4.25 10.13 0.11
N TYR A 173 5.38 10.85 0.20
CA TYR A 173 5.75 11.83 -0.82
C TYR A 173 6.01 11.19 -2.18
N LEU A 174 6.78 10.09 -2.23
CA LEU A 174 7.02 9.36 -3.48
C LEU A 174 5.74 8.83 -4.09
N LEU A 175 4.83 8.30 -3.25
CA LEU A 175 3.53 7.82 -3.71
C LEU A 175 2.66 8.96 -4.25
N ALA A 176 2.56 10.07 -3.52
CA ALA A 176 1.80 11.24 -3.95
C ALA A 176 2.32 11.79 -5.29
N ASP A 177 3.64 11.87 -5.46
CA ASP A 177 4.25 12.29 -6.72
C ASP A 177 3.96 11.35 -7.88
N ALA A 178 4.02 10.04 -7.63
CA ALA A 178 3.76 9.05 -8.66
C ALA A 178 2.28 9.10 -9.10
N VAL A 179 1.36 9.23 -8.15
CA VAL A 179 -0.08 9.39 -8.43
C VAL A 179 -0.35 10.69 -9.19
N ASP A 180 0.18 11.81 -8.72
CA ASP A 180 0.00 13.10 -9.39
C ASP A 180 0.59 13.13 -10.80
N ALA A 181 1.76 12.52 -11.00
CA ALA A 181 2.37 12.40 -12.33
C ALA A 181 1.48 11.57 -13.26
N GLN A 182 0.98 10.43 -12.80
CA GLN A 182 0.07 9.58 -13.58
C GLN A 182 -1.22 10.31 -13.94
N LEU A 183 -1.79 11.07 -12.99
CA LEU A 183 -3.01 11.83 -13.24
C LEU A 183 -2.75 12.94 -14.27
N ARG A 184 -1.61 13.63 -14.22
CA ARG A 184 -1.23 14.66 -15.21
C ARG A 184 -1.05 14.12 -16.62
N GLU A 185 -0.58 12.89 -16.75
CA GLU A 185 -0.45 12.20 -18.04
C GLU A 185 -1.81 11.70 -18.57
N SER A 186 -2.86 11.65 -17.74
CA SER A 186 -4.20 11.26 -18.15
C SER A 186 -4.94 12.44 -18.82
N PRO A 187 -5.54 12.25 -20.02
CA PRO A 187 -6.20 13.32 -20.77
C PRO A 187 -7.50 13.86 -20.14
N VAL A 188 -7.93 13.30 -19.00
CA VAL A 188 -9.27 13.49 -18.44
C VAL A 188 -9.37 14.68 -17.45
N THR A 189 -8.27 15.29 -17.04
CA THR A 189 -8.26 16.26 -15.93
C THR A 189 -7.51 17.55 -16.25
N SER A 190 -8.16 18.71 -16.03
CA SER A 190 -7.48 20.01 -16.02
C SER A 190 -6.80 20.23 -14.67
N PHE A 191 -5.49 20.45 -14.67
CA PHE A 191 -4.69 20.49 -13.45
C PHE A 191 -4.50 21.89 -12.91
N ALA A 192 -4.56 21.99 -11.57
CA ALA A 192 -3.99 23.11 -10.83
C ALA A 192 -2.46 23.09 -10.90
N SER A 193 -1.83 24.24 -10.67
CA SER A 193 -0.38 24.47 -10.72
C SER A 193 0.45 23.32 -10.14
N ALA A 194 1.60 23.03 -10.76
CA ALA A 194 2.54 21.92 -10.50
C ALA A 194 3.11 21.79 -9.06
N HIS A 195 2.59 22.52 -8.07
CA HIS A 195 3.11 22.62 -6.71
C HIS A 195 2.08 22.24 -5.63
N ARG A 196 0.88 21.76 -5.99
CA ARG A 196 -0.11 21.27 -5.01
C ARG A 196 -0.43 19.81 -5.25
N VAL A 197 -0.36 19.01 -4.18
CA VAL A 197 -0.74 17.60 -4.18
C VAL A 197 -2.24 17.49 -4.46
N THR A 198 -2.63 16.61 -5.39
CA THR A 198 -4.05 16.44 -5.73
C THR A 198 -4.82 15.76 -4.60
N SER A 199 -6.14 15.98 -4.57
CA SER A 199 -7.00 15.32 -3.59
C SER A 199 -7.00 13.79 -3.74
N SER A 200 -6.88 13.29 -4.98
CA SER A 200 -6.72 11.86 -5.25
C SER A 200 -5.43 11.31 -4.65
N ALA A 201 -4.29 12.00 -4.82
CA ALA A 201 -3.03 11.59 -4.19
C ALA A 201 -3.12 11.60 -2.66
N ILE A 202 -3.80 12.58 -2.07
CA ILE A 202 -4.04 12.63 -0.61
C ILE A 202 -4.87 11.42 -0.16
N ALA A 203 -5.96 11.09 -0.86
CA ALA A 203 -6.79 9.92 -0.53
C ALA A 203 -6.02 8.61 -0.67
N THR A 204 -5.23 8.42 -1.75
CA THR A 204 -4.38 7.23 -1.91
C THR A 204 -3.36 7.11 -0.79
N CYS A 205 -2.76 8.21 -0.35
CA CYS A 205 -1.81 8.23 0.77
C CYS A 205 -2.49 7.93 2.11
N ALA A 206 -3.68 8.48 2.35
CA ALA A 206 -4.48 8.20 3.54
C ALA A 206 -4.88 6.72 3.62
N GLU A 207 -5.38 6.16 2.52
CA GLU A 207 -5.72 4.74 2.41
C GLU A 207 -4.48 3.86 2.63
N THR A 208 -3.35 4.22 2.01
CA THR A 208 -2.07 3.54 2.18
C THR A 208 -1.60 3.54 3.64
N LEU A 209 -1.65 4.69 4.31
CA LEU A 209 -1.30 4.82 5.72
C LEU A 209 -2.14 3.87 6.59
N ILE A 210 -3.46 3.85 6.39
CA ILE A 210 -4.34 3.02 7.19
C ILE A 210 -4.15 1.53 6.87
N CYS A 211 -4.21 1.15 5.60
CA CYS A 211 -4.20 -0.24 5.17
C CYS A 211 -2.83 -0.89 5.29
N CYS A 212 -1.75 -0.18 4.93
CA CYS A 212 -0.40 -0.75 4.86
C CYS A 212 0.42 -0.47 6.11
N PHE A 213 0.22 0.64 6.83
CA PHE A 213 1.07 0.98 7.97
C PHE A 213 0.41 0.45 9.24
N PHE A 214 -0.78 0.97 9.57
CA PHE A 214 -1.48 0.57 10.78
C PHE A 214 -2.08 -0.84 10.69
N GLY A 215 -2.78 -1.18 9.60
CA GLY A 215 -3.38 -2.51 9.42
C GLY A 215 -2.34 -3.64 9.49
N ASN A 216 -1.23 -3.52 8.75
CA ASN A 216 -0.17 -4.52 8.82
C ASN A 216 0.56 -4.54 10.16
N PHE A 217 0.71 -3.40 10.83
CA PHE A 217 1.25 -3.35 12.18
C PHE A 217 0.37 -4.17 13.14
N ILE A 218 -0.95 -3.96 13.15
CA ILE A 218 -1.89 -4.73 13.98
C ILE A 218 -1.74 -6.22 13.74
N LEU A 219 -1.78 -6.65 12.47
CA LEU A 219 -1.73 -8.08 12.13
C LEU A 219 -0.38 -8.73 12.48
N ARG A 220 0.72 -7.99 12.33
CA ARG A 220 2.08 -8.52 12.58
C ARG A 220 2.43 -8.56 14.06
N TYR A 221 1.93 -7.61 14.84
CA TYR A 221 2.19 -7.49 16.28
C TYR A 221 1.09 -8.07 17.16
N ALA A 222 0.01 -8.58 16.58
CA ALA A 222 -1.00 -9.35 17.29
C ALA A 222 -0.36 -10.54 18.05
N PRO A 223 -0.71 -10.75 19.33
CA PRO A 223 -0.24 -11.91 20.07
C PRO A 223 -0.73 -13.19 19.39
N LYS A 224 0.22 -14.02 18.95
CA LYS A 224 -0.09 -15.29 18.28
C LYS A 224 -0.38 -16.35 19.32
N HIS A 225 -1.61 -16.86 19.38
CA HIS A 225 -1.90 -18.04 20.17
C HIS A 225 -1.38 -19.28 19.43
N VAL A 226 -0.41 -19.97 20.05
CA VAL A 226 0.00 -21.31 19.62
C VAL A 226 -1.12 -22.26 20.03
N VAL A 227 -1.95 -22.66 19.09
CA VAL A 227 -2.81 -23.83 19.27
C VAL A 227 -1.91 -25.04 18.98
N GLN A 228 -1.66 -25.88 19.99
CA GLN A 228 -1.16 -27.23 19.75
C GLN A 228 -2.14 -27.89 18.77
N ASP A 229 -1.64 -28.36 17.63
CA ASP A 229 -2.42 -29.05 16.62
C ASP A 229 -3.27 -30.15 17.29
N ALA A 230 -4.55 -29.89 17.48
CA ALA A 230 -5.55 -30.93 17.55
C ALA A 230 -5.67 -31.51 16.14
N ARG A 231 -4.70 -32.34 15.76
CA ARG A 231 -4.97 -33.43 14.83
C ARG A 231 -6.00 -34.30 15.51
N ASP A 232 -7.27 -34.03 15.27
CA ASP A 232 -8.31 -35.01 14.98
C ASP A 232 -9.67 -34.33 14.92
N GLY A 233 -10.32 -34.46 13.76
CA GLY A 233 -11.77 -34.32 13.61
C GLY A 233 -12.29 -32.91 13.39
N LEU A 234 -12.44 -32.49 12.13
CA LEU A 234 -13.74 -32.02 11.63
C LEU A 234 -13.71 -31.93 10.10
N GLY A 235 -14.70 -32.58 9.51
CA GLY A 235 -14.78 -32.86 8.09
C GLY A 235 -15.01 -31.62 7.23
N ARG A 236 -14.66 -31.78 5.95
CA ARG A 236 -15.15 -31.00 4.80
C ARG A 236 -16.56 -30.46 5.05
N ALA A 237 -16.67 -29.15 5.26
CA ALA A 237 -17.90 -28.41 5.03
C ALA A 237 -17.76 -27.70 3.68
N THR A 238 -18.46 -28.24 2.69
CA THR A 238 -18.71 -27.60 1.39
C THR A 238 -19.54 -26.35 1.61
N SER A 239 -19.03 -25.18 1.23
CA SER A 239 -19.78 -23.92 1.27
C SER A 239 -20.48 -23.69 -0.06
N ASP A 240 -21.77 -24.02 -0.11
CA ASP A 240 -22.71 -23.43 -1.07
C ASP A 240 -23.02 -22.00 -0.59
N PHE A 241 -22.66 -20.97 -1.37
CA PHE A 241 -23.20 -19.62 -1.19
C PHE A 241 -23.45 -18.95 -2.54
N SER A 242 -24.68 -18.48 -2.70
CA SER A 242 -25.26 -17.91 -3.91
C SER A 242 -24.61 -16.60 -4.34
N ALA A 243 -24.57 -16.42 -5.65
CA ALA A 243 -24.14 -15.22 -6.33
C ALA A 243 -25.14 -14.07 -6.14
N ASP A 244 -24.82 -13.11 -5.26
CA ASP A 244 -25.22 -11.70 -5.44
C ASP A 244 -24.39 -10.77 -4.54
N GLU A 245 -23.09 -10.65 -4.81
CA GLU A 245 -22.22 -9.73 -4.06
C GLU A 245 -21.29 -8.98 -5.02
N ARG A 246 -21.47 -7.66 -5.03
CA ARG A 246 -20.80 -6.66 -5.87
C ARG A 246 -19.28 -6.78 -5.81
N THR A 247 -18.66 -6.36 -6.92
CA THR A 247 -17.24 -6.43 -7.32
C THR A 247 -16.20 -5.84 -6.35
N ASP A 248 -16.60 -5.28 -5.20
CA ASP A 248 -15.70 -4.65 -4.22
C ASP A 248 -15.02 -5.66 -3.26
N LEU A 249 -15.41 -6.94 -3.32
CA LEU A 249 -14.97 -7.96 -2.35
C LEU A 249 -13.70 -8.71 -2.74
N VAL A 250 -13.18 -8.57 -3.96
CA VAL A 250 -12.01 -9.36 -4.41
C VAL A 250 -10.72 -8.93 -3.69
N GLY A 251 -10.55 -7.63 -3.45
CA GLY A 251 -9.41 -7.09 -2.70
C GLY A 251 -9.48 -7.43 -1.21
N LEU A 252 -10.68 -7.34 -0.61
CA LEU A 252 -10.92 -7.74 0.78
C LEU A 252 -10.73 -9.25 0.98
N ARG A 253 -11.07 -10.10 0.00
CA ARG A 253 -10.83 -11.56 0.05
C ARG A 253 -9.34 -11.91 0.09
N ARG A 254 -8.49 -11.28 -0.75
CA ARG A 254 -7.03 -11.51 -0.73
C ARG A 254 -6.35 -11.03 0.56
N MET A 255 -6.88 -9.99 1.20
CA MET A 255 -6.37 -9.49 2.49
C MET A 255 -6.90 -10.33 3.67
N ARG A 256 -8.15 -10.80 3.60
CA ARG A 256 -8.75 -11.74 4.55
C ARG A 256 -7.99 -13.09 4.58
N GLU A 257 -7.52 -13.57 3.43
CA GLU A 257 -6.65 -14.76 3.36
C GLU A 257 -5.30 -14.60 4.11
N ILE A 258 -4.78 -13.37 4.24
CA ILE A 258 -3.56 -13.09 5.02
C ILE A 258 -3.87 -13.17 6.52
N ALA A 259 -5.02 -12.63 6.93
CA ALA A 259 -5.48 -12.68 8.31
C ALA A 259 -5.96 -14.08 8.75
N GLU A 260 -6.44 -14.92 7.82
CA GLU A 260 -6.89 -16.29 8.13
C GLU A 260 -5.73 -17.29 8.29
N ARG A 261 -4.55 -17.03 7.68
CA ARG A 261 -3.36 -17.91 7.78
C ARG A 261 -2.57 -17.75 9.10
N SER A 262 -2.86 -16.73 9.89
CA SER A 262 -2.38 -16.58 11.27
C SER A 262 -3.59 -16.32 12.15
N ARG A 263 -3.96 -17.20 13.07
CA ARG A 263 -5.12 -16.99 13.96
C ARG A 263 -4.85 -15.80 14.92
N VAL A 264 -5.04 -14.60 14.40
CA VAL A 264 -5.00 -13.31 15.09
C VAL A 264 -6.20 -13.27 16.05
N PRO A 265 -6.06 -12.76 17.29
CA PRO A 265 -7.18 -12.63 18.21
C PRO A 265 -8.33 -11.85 17.57
N PRO A 266 -9.60 -12.24 17.81
CA PRO A 266 -10.77 -11.59 17.19
C PRO A 266 -10.78 -10.07 17.35
N THR A 267 -10.33 -9.55 18.50
CA THR A 267 -10.21 -8.11 18.79
C THR A 267 -9.30 -7.41 17.79
N TYR A 268 -8.11 -7.95 17.52
CA TYR A 268 -7.14 -7.38 16.60
C TYR A 268 -7.64 -7.46 15.15
N GLY A 269 -8.30 -8.57 14.79
CA GLY A 269 -8.97 -8.69 13.49
C GLY A 269 -10.12 -7.70 13.30
N ALA A 270 -10.90 -7.43 14.36
CA ALA A 270 -11.96 -6.43 14.34
C ALA A 270 -11.40 -5.00 14.26
N MET A 271 -10.29 -4.71 14.94
CA MET A 271 -9.61 -3.41 14.86
C MET A 271 -9.01 -3.16 13.48
N ASP A 272 -8.37 -4.15 12.86
CA ASP A 272 -7.91 -4.05 11.46
C ASP A 272 -9.09 -3.77 10.50
N LYS A 273 -10.22 -4.49 10.67
CA LYS A 273 -11.43 -4.22 9.90
C LYS A 273 -11.98 -2.81 10.11
N LEU A 274 -12.03 -2.32 11.35
CA LEU A 274 -12.49 -0.96 11.66
C LEU A 274 -11.63 0.09 10.94
N LEU A 275 -10.31 -0.05 11.01
CA LEU A 275 -9.40 0.86 10.31
C LEU A 275 -9.62 0.80 8.79
N ARG A 276 -9.75 -0.39 8.20
CA ARG A 276 -10.05 -0.53 6.77
C ARG A 276 -11.39 0.07 6.37
N GLN A 277 -12.39 -0.02 7.24
CA GLN A 277 -13.66 0.69 7.04
C GLN A 277 -13.44 2.21 7.06
N MET A 278 -12.65 2.76 7.98
CA MET A 278 -12.31 4.19 7.93
C MET A 278 -11.57 4.58 6.63
N ALA A 279 -10.70 3.69 6.13
CA ALA A 279 -9.97 3.90 4.88
C ALA A 279 -10.89 4.01 3.66
N SER A 280 -11.93 3.18 3.56
CA SER A 280 -12.88 3.26 2.44
C SER A 280 -13.62 4.59 2.37
N PHE A 281 -13.87 5.23 3.53
CA PHE A 281 -14.50 6.55 3.61
C PHE A 281 -13.55 7.73 3.29
N CYS A 282 -12.24 7.50 3.15
CA CYS A 282 -11.30 8.56 2.75
C CYS A 282 -11.58 9.07 1.31
N TRP A 283 -11.97 8.17 0.40
CA TRP A 283 -12.34 8.54 -0.97
C TRP A 283 -13.66 9.30 -1.06
N GLU A 284 -14.58 9.02 -0.14
CA GLU A 284 -15.84 9.76 -0.02
C GLU A 284 -15.58 11.20 0.47
N ALA A 285 -14.69 11.38 1.44
CA ALA A 285 -14.30 12.70 1.95
C ALA A 285 -13.68 13.58 0.85
N VAL A 286 -12.90 12.98 -0.06
CA VAL A 286 -12.32 13.70 -1.19
C VAL A 286 -13.34 14.00 -2.28
N SER A 287 -14.30 13.10 -2.51
CA SER A 287 -15.35 13.28 -3.53
C SER A 287 -16.41 14.31 -3.12
N SER A 288 -16.63 14.48 -1.81
CA SER A 288 -17.60 15.41 -1.22
C SER A 288 -17.04 16.82 -0.94
N LEU A 289 -15.73 17.04 -1.11
CA LEU A 289 -15.13 18.37 -0.96
C LEU A 289 -15.70 19.32 -2.03
N PRO A 290 -16.41 20.40 -1.65
CA PRO A 290 -16.89 21.35 -2.63
C PRO A 290 -15.69 21.97 -3.35
N ARG A 291 -15.73 21.97 -4.69
CA ARG A 291 -14.78 22.62 -5.62
C ARG A 291 -14.41 24.08 -5.29
N ARG A 292 -15.05 24.69 -4.28
CA ARG A 292 -14.86 26.08 -3.85
C ARG A 292 -13.72 26.33 -2.85
N VAL A 293 -13.16 25.33 -2.17
CA VAL A 293 -12.01 25.56 -1.27
C VAL A 293 -10.69 25.75 -2.03
N LEU A 294 -10.70 25.57 -3.36
CA LEU A 294 -9.54 25.74 -4.25
C LEU A 294 -9.75 26.82 -5.31
N ARG A 295 -10.40 27.95 -4.98
CA ARG A 295 -10.30 29.15 -5.82
C ARG A 295 -9.14 30.06 -5.37
N PRO A 296 -8.35 30.59 -6.32
CA PRO A 296 -7.19 31.43 -6.05
C PRO A 296 -7.61 32.84 -5.61
N GLY A 297 -6.81 33.47 -4.75
CA GLY A 297 -6.74 34.93 -4.57
C GLY A 297 -8.02 35.63 -4.11
N SER A 298 -8.20 35.76 -2.79
CA SER A 298 -8.84 36.95 -2.24
C SER A 298 -7.80 37.66 -1.37
N GLU A 299 -6.77 38.20 -2.02
CA GLU A 299 -6.10 39.36 -1.48
C GLU A 299 -7.12 40.49 -1.50
N ARG A 300 -7.60 40.88 -0.32
CA ARG A 300 -8.25 42.16 -0.13
C ARG A 300 -7.21 43.24 -0.44
N VAL A 301 -7.20 43.72 -1.67
CA VAL A 301 -6.63 45.03 -1.98
C VAL A 301 -7.56 46.05 -1.35
N ALA A 302 -7.11 46.65 -0.25
CA ALA A 302 -7.73 47.80 0.33
C ALA A 302 -7.44 49.04 -0.54
N GLY A 303 -8.50 49.75 -0.94
CA GLY A 303 -8.44 51.18 -1.27
C GLY A 303 -8.29 51.54 -2.75
N SER A 304 -9.41 51.88 -3.40
CA SER A 304 -9.59 53.18 -4.04
C SER A 304 -11.02 53.29 -4.60
N GLU A 305 -11.78 54.23 -4.06
CA GLU A 305 -13.11 54.64 -4.52
C GLU A 305 -13.02 55.28 -5.92
N THR A 306 -14.04 55.06 -6.77
CA THR A 306 -14.75 56.16 -7.45
C THR A 306 -16.14 55.70 -7.88
N ARG A 307 -17.06 56.66 -7.76
CA ARG A 307 -18.52 56.65 -7.87
C ARG A 307 -18.95 57.04 -9.29
N GLU A 308 -20.08 56.48 -9.76
CA GLU A 308 -21.12 57.03 -10.68
C GLU A 308 -21.81 55.87 -11.44
N GLU A 309 -23.04 55.48 -11.08
CA GLU A 309 -24.34 55.97 -11.58
C GLU A 309 -24.69 55.56 -13.03
N ARG A 310 -25.60 54.57 -13.18
CA ARG A 310 -26.93 54.66 -13.85
C ARG A 310 -27.42 53.36 -14.52
N GLU A 311 -28.52 52.87 -13.95
CA GLU A 311 -29.78 52.42 -14.56
C GLU A 311 -29.86 51.66 -15.89
N ASN A 312 -30.64 50.58 -15.77
CA ASN A 312 -31.64 49.99 -16.69
C ASN A 312 -31.26 48.78 -17.54
N GLY A 313 -32.06 47.72 -17.32
CA GLY A 313 -32.21 46.59 -18.22
C GLY A 313 -32.69 45.34 -17.49
N ASP A 314 -33.98 45.29 -17.16
CA ASP A 314 -34.69 44.06 -16.81
C ASP A 314 -34.33 42.93 -17.77
N ARG A 315 -33.94 41.79 -17.20
CA ARG A 315 -34.18 40.45 -17.76
C ARG A 315 -34.07 39.44 -16.63
N GLU A 316 -35.23 39.05 -16.12
CA GLU A 316 -35.44 37.75 -15.52
C GLU A 316 -34.93 36.69 -16.49
N ASP A 317 -33.94 35.90 -16.07
CA ASP A 317 -33.85 34.51 -16.48
C ASP A 317 -32.85 33.74 -15.59
N GLY A 318 -33.27 32.55 -15.19
CA GLY A 318 -32.34 31.46 -14.92
C GLY A 318 -31.84 31.34 -13.48
N ARG A 319 -32.67 30.74 -12.63
CA ARG A 319 -32.29 29.73 -11.62
C ARG A 319 -30.86 29.85 -11.07
N ARG A 320 -30.76 30.45 -9.88
CA ARG A 320 -29.67 30.14 -8.94
C ARG A 320 -29.74 28.67 -8.57
N SER A 321 -29.09 27.81 -9.34
CA SER A 321 -28.75 26.46 -8.93
C SER A 321 -27.72 26.56 -7.80
N ARG A 322 -28.22 26.63 -6.56
CA ARG A 322 -27.53 26.06 -5.40
C ARG A 322 -28.22 24.73 -5.10
N PRO A 323 -27.74 23.56 -5.56
CA PRO A 323 -28.25 22.30 -5.07
C PRO A 323 -27.22 21.46 -4.27
N ASP A 324 -25.92 21.73 -4.36
CA ASP A 324 -24.95 20.70 -3.94
C ASP A 324 -24.68 20.67 -2.42
N SER A 325 -24.83 21.81 -1.71
CA SER A 325 -24.52 21.86 -0.27
C SER A 325 -25.63 21.29 0.62
N ASP A 326 -26.89 21.44 0.20
CA ASP A 326 -28.04 21.01 1.01
C ASP A 326 -28.34 19.52 0.77
N ALA A 327 -28.02 19.00 -0.42
CA ALA A 327 -28.13 17.58 -0.76
C ALA A 327 -27.12 16.69 0.00
N LEU A 328 -25.85 17.14 0.13
CA LEU A 328 -24.83 16.43 0.91
C LEU A 328 -25.13 16.44 2.41
N ALA A 329 -25.71 17.53 2.93
CA ALA A 329 -26.15 17.61 4.32
C ALA A 329 -27.35 16.71 4.62
N THR A 330 -28.25 16.50 3.64
CA THR A 330 -29.38 15.57 3.76
C THR A 330 -28.96 14.10 3.60
N GLU A 331 -27.99 13.78 2.72
CA GLU A 331 -27.43 12.42 2.64
C GLU A 331 -26.65 12.03 3.90
N ALA A 332 -25.92 12.95 4.53
CA ALA A 332 -25.25 12.69 5.81
C ALA A 332 -26.23 12.47 6.97
N ALA A 333 -27.39 13.14 6.94
CA ALA A 333 -28.45 12.99 7.95
C ALA A 333 -29.22 11.66 7.86
N LEU A 334 -29.17 10.98 6.71
CA LEU A 334 -29.85 9.69 6.47
C LEU A 334 -28.99 8.46 6.84
N ARG A 335 -27.72 8.66 7.20
CA ARG A 335 -26.78 7.59 7.55
C ARG A 335 -27.00 7.08 8.97
N ASN A 336 -26.77 5.77 9.17
CA ASN A 336 -26.71 5.21 10.52
C ASN A 336 -25.54 5.84 11.30
N VAL A 337 -25.62 5.86 12.63
CA VAL A 337 -24.63 6.47 13.54
C VAL A 337 -23.22 5.93 13.29
N GLU A 338 -23.11 4.65 12.91
CA GLU A 338 -21.84 4.00 12.55
C GLU A 338 -21.23 4.58 11.26
N GLU A 339 -22.03 4.77 10.22
CA GLU A 339 -21.58 5.35 8.95
C GLU A 339 -21.24 6.84 9.11
N GLN A 340 -21.99 7.58 9.94
CA GLN A 340 -21.65 8.97 10.27
C GLN A 340 -20.28 9.06 10.94
N PHE A 341 -20.00 8.15 11.89
CA PHE A 341 -18.69 8.05 12.51
C PHE A 341 -17.59 7.72 11.49
N LEU A 342 -17.79 6.73 10.62
CA LEU A 342 -16.81 6.35 9.60
C LEU A 342 -16.56 7.46 8.57
N ALA A 343 -17.60 8.18 8.15
CA ALA A 343 -17.47 9.33 7.26
C ALA A 343 -16.69 10.47 7.90
N GLN A 344 -16.97 10.79 9.17
CA GLN A 344 -16.21 11.77 9.92
C GLN A 344 -14.75 11.34 10.10
N ALA A 345 -14.50 10.06 10.43
CA ALA A 345 -13.17 9.50 10.54
C ALA A 345 -12.38 9.64 9.22
N GLY A 346 -12.99 9.26 8.10
CA GLY A 346 -12.36 9.39 6.77
C GLY A 346 -11.96 10.83 6.46
N LYS A 347 -12.82 11.80 6.75
CA LYS A 347 -12.52 13.23 6.57
C LYS A 347 -11.35 13.68 7.43
N GLU A 348 -11.34 13.31 8.71
CA GLU A 348 -10.27 13.70 9.63
C GLU A 348 -8.90 13.13 9.23
N ILE A 349 -8.86 11.90 8.72
CA ILE A 349 -7.63 11.27 8.25
C ILE A 349 -7.13 11.94 6.96
N VAL A 350 -8.04 12.25 6.03
CA VAL A 350 -7.69 12.98 4.79
C VAL A 350 -7.15 14.37 5.11
N ASP A 351 -7.82 15.11 6.00
CA ASP A 351 -7.38 16.46 6.40
C ASP A 351 -6.00 16.40 7.07
N TRP A 352 -5.78 15.43 7.96
CA TRP A 352 -4.48 15.21 8.57
C TRP A 352 -3.41 14.87 7.52
N CYS A 353 -3.68 13.95 6.60
CA CYS A 353 -2.74 13.55 5.55
C CYS A 353 -2.41 14.73 4.62
N ALA A 354 -3.40 15.56 4.30
CA ALA A 354 -3.22 16.76 3.50
C ALA A 354 -2.27 17.77 4.18
N LEU A 355 -2.34 17.90 5.50
CA LEU A 355 -1.43 18.76 6.26
C LEU A 355 0.01 18.23 6.21
N GLN A 356 0.20 16.91 6.37
CA GLN A 356 1.53 16.29 6.26
C GLN A 356 2.14 16.47 4.87
N LEU A 357 1.32 16.29 3.83
CA LEU A 357 1.77 16.34 2.44
C LEU A 357 2.11 17.77 1.95
N LYS A 358 1.63 18.82 2.64
CA LYS A 358 1.95 20.21 2.33
C LYS A 358 3.33 20.67 2.79
N LEU A 359 3.96 19.92 3.69
CA LEU A 359 5.23 20.34 4.29
C LEU A 359 6.43 20.20 3.33
N PRO A 360 7.52 20.96 3.56
CA PRO A 360 8.71 20.88 2.72
C PRO A 360 9.34 19.49 2.75
N ARG A 361 9.78 19.02 1.58
CA ARG A 361 10.40 17.69 1.41
C ARG A 361 11.83 17.61 1.95
N LEU A 362 12.50 18.75 2.05
CA LEU A 362 13.87 18.87 2.56
C LEU A 362 14.01 18.37 4.01
N GLU A 363 12.90 18.27 4.75
CA GLU A 363 12.88 17.84 6.14
C GLU A 363 12.86 16.31 6.33
N SER A 364 12.65 15.52 5.27
CA SER A 364 12.44 14.07 5.41
C SER A 364 12.99 13.27 4.21
N PRO A 365 14.32 13.07 4.10
CA PRO A 365 14.88 12.14 3.12
C PRO A 365 14.38 10.73 3.41
N LEU A 366 13.93 10.00 2.37
CA LEU A 366 13.53 8.60 2.50
C LEU A 366 14.75 7.77 2.90
N LYS A 367 14.68 7.15 4.07
CA LYS A 367 15.74 6.31 4.64
C LYS A 367 15.15 4.99 5.09
N PHE A 368 15.94 3.94 4.99
CA PHE A 368 15.63 2.63 5.53
C PHE A 368 16.78 2.16 6.42
N SER A 369 16.49 1.21 7.28
CA SER A 369 17.50 0.56 8.10
C SER A 369 18.51 -0.16 7.21
N SER A 370 19.79 0.22 7.33
CA SER A 370 20.91 -0.43 6.66
C SER A 370 21.45 -1.64 7.45
N ALA A 371 20.68 -2.15 8.42
CA ALA A 371 21.04 -3.36 9.15
C ALA A 371 21.40 -4.46 8.14
N VAL A 372 22.56 -5.09 8.35
CA VAL A 372 23.17 -5.98 7.35
C VAL A 372 22.32 -7.24 7.16
N LEU A 373 21.38 -7.19 6.21
CA LEU A 373 20.52 -8.30 5.82
C LEU A 373 21.20 -9.25 4.84
N ARG A 374 22.47 -9.56 5.08
CA ARG A 374 23.24 -10.39 4.15
C ARG A 374 22.60 -11.76 3.96
N LYS A 375 22.07 -12.35 5.03
CA LYS A 375 21.33 -13.62 4.97
C LYS A 375 20.06 -13.49 4.12
N ALA A 376 19.25 -12.44 4.33
CA ALA A 376 18.02 -12.24 3.56
C ALA A 376 18.31 -11.90 2.08
N ALA A 377 19.42 -11.23 1.79
CA ALA A 377 19.88 -10.99 0.42
C ALA A 377 20.40 -12.26 -0.27
N ASP A 378 21.08 -13.14 0.46
CA ASP A 378 21.51 -14.45 -0.03
C ASP A 378 20.29 -15.34 -0.33
N GLU A 379 19.32 -15.39 0.59
CA GLU A 379 18.02 -16.09 0.40
C GLU A 379 17.25 -15.52 -0.80
N ALA A 380 17.14 -14.19 -0.90
CA ALA A 380 16.48 -13.52 -2.02
C ALA A 380 17.16 -13.82 -3.36
N THR A 381 18.49 -13.88 -3.39
CA THR A 381 19.24 -14.29 -4.59
C THR A 381 18.85 -15.70 -5.03
N GLY A 382 18.79 -16.65 -4.08
CA GLY A 382 18.35 -18.01 -4.35
C GLY A 382 16.92 -18.06 -4.89
N GLU A 383 15.99 -17.30 -4.29
CA GLU A 383 14.60 -17.24 -4.74
C GLU A 383 14.46 -16.73 -6.19
N PHE A 384 15.20 -15.68 -6.57
CA PHE A 384 15.17 -15.16 -7.93
C PHE A 384 15.75 -16.14 -8.95
N LEU A 385 16.89 -16.76 -8.64
CA LEU A 385 17.51 -17.74 -9.54
C LEU A 385 16.59 -18.95 -9.76
N GLN A 386 15.98 -19.47 -8.69
CA GLN A 386 15.00 -20.55 -8.78
C GLN A 386 13.77 -20.15 -9.59
N TYR A 387 13.27 -18.92 -9.39
CA TYR A 387 12.12 -18.42 -10.12
C TYR A 387 12.40 -18.26 -11.62
N ILE A 388 13.55 -17.69 -12.00
CA ILE A 388 13.95 -17.53 -13.41
C ILE A 388 14.04 -18.89 -14.11
N LEU A 389 14.68 -19.89 -13.48
CA LEU A 389 14.79 -21.24 -14.04
C LEU A 389 13.43 -21.93 -14.17
N ARG A 390 12.54 -21.73 -13.21
CA ARG A 390 11.16 -22.25 -13.27
C ARG A 390 10.38 -21.57 -14.39
N LEU A 391 10.51 -20.26 -14.54
CA LEU A 391 9.84 -19.49 -15.58
C LEU A 391 10.26 -19.94 -16.98
N ASP A 392 11.56 -20.15 -17.22
CA ASP A 392 12.07 -20.71 -18.49
C ASP A 392 11.52 -22.11 -18.77
N ARG A 393 11.43 -22.97 -17.74
CA ARG A 393 10.80 -24.29 -17.88
C ARG A 393 9.33 -24.16 -18.29
N ASP A 394 8.56 -23.31 -17.62
CA ASP A 394 7.13 -23.11 -17.90
C ASP A 394 6.90 -22.53 -19.32
N MET A 395 7.80 -21.65 -19.79
CA MET A 395 7.78 -21.12 -21.16
C MET A 395 8.08 -22.22 -22.19
N ARG A 396 9.12 -23.03 -21.99
CA ARG A 396 9.48 -24.13 -22.91
C ARG A 396 8.43 -25.24 -22.97
N GLU A 397 7.77 -25.53 -21.85
CA GLU A 397 6.70 -26.52 -21.77
C GLU A 397 5.35 -25.98 -22.28
N GLY A 398 5.25 -24.69 -22.62
CA GLY A 398 4.02 -24.05 -23.06
C GLY A 398 2.95 -23.96 -21.96
N THR A 399 3.35 -24.11 -20.70
CA THR A 399 2.48 -24.09 -19.52
C THR A 399 2.47 -22.72 -18.83
N PHE A 400 3.23 -21.75 -19.35
CA PHE A 400 3.33 -20.40 -18.80
C PHE A 400 1.95 -19.74 -18.71
N GLN A 401 1.57 -19.42 -17.47
CA GLN A 401 0.41 -18.60 -17.16
C GLN A 401 0.88 -17.39 -16.37
N SER A 402 0.75 -16.20 -16.97
CA SER A 402 1.07 -14.96 -16.27
C SER A 402 0.14 -14.76 -15.08
N GLY A 403 0.71 -14.40 -13.93
CA GLY A 403 -0.06 -13.98 -12.76
C GLY A 403 -0.73 -12.61 -12.90
N THR A 404 -0.41 -11.84 -13.95
CA THR A 404 -1.04 -10.54 -14.23
C THR A 404 -1.78 -10.61 -15.59
N PRO A 405 -3.09 -10.31 -15.62
CA PRO A 405 -3.85 -10.24 -16.87
C PRO A 405 -3.22 -9.24 -17.85
N GLY A 406 -3.06 -9.63 -19.11
CA GLY A 406 -2.53 -8.78 -20.18
C GLY A 406 -1.01 -8.82 -20.36
N LEU A 407 -0.25 -9.46 -19.46
CA LEU A 407 1.17 -9.74 -19.69
C LEU A 407 1.30 -11.06 -20.46
N THR A 408 2.00 -11.02 -21.58
CA THR A 408 2.25 -12.15 -22.47
C THR A 408 3.67 -12.67 -22.34
N GLU A 409 3.92 -13.88 -22.86
CA GLU A 409 5.26 -14.46 -22.92
C GLU A 409 6.26 -13.54 -23.65
N ARG A 410 5.81 -12.83 -24.69
CA ARG A 410 6.64 -11.88 -25.45
C ARG A 410 7.10 -10.68 -24.62
N ASP A 411 6.31 -10.28 -23.64
CA ASP A 411 6.66 -9.17 -22.75
C ASP A 411 7.75 -9.59 -21.74
N VAL A 412 7.84 -10.90 -21.46
CA VAL A 412 8.86 -11.49 -20.58
C VAL A 412 10.11 -11.85 -21.36
N ALA A 413 9.97 -12.46 -22.54
CA ALA A 413 11.04 -12.93 -23.44
C ALA A 413 11.79 -11.76 -24.13
N THR A 414 12.40 -10.91 -23.32
CA THR A 414 13.21 -9.77 -23.75
C THR A 414 14.70 -10.13 -23.74
N PRO A 415 15.57 -9.40 -24.46
CA PRO A 415 17.02 -9.63 -24.40
C PRO A 415 17.58 -9.57 -22.96
N ALA A 416 17.03 -8.67 -22.13
CA ALA A 416 17.41 -8.57 -20.73
C ALA A 416 17.02 -9.82 -19.92
N TYR A 417 15.91 -10.48 -20.27
CA TYR A 417 15.53 -11.76 -19.66
C TYR A 417 16.45 -12.90 -20.10
N GLU A 418 16.87 -12.93 -21.37
CA GLU A 418 17.83 -13.93 -21.87
C GLU A 418 19.17 -13.82 -21.12
N GLU A 419 19.68 -12.61 -20.89
CA GLU A 419 20.88 -12.39 -20.07
C GLU A 419 20.71 -12.87 -18.63
N LEU A 420 19.54 -12.61 -18.02
CA LEU A 420 19.20 -13.10 -16.68
C LEU A 420 19.12 -14.62 -16.63
N LEU A 421 18.57 -15.26 -17.66
CA LEU A 421 18.45 -16.71 -17.77
C LEU A 421 19.81 -17.36 -17.96
N GLU A 422 20.64 -16.86 -18.88
CA GLU A 422 22.02 -17.33 -19.04
C GLU A 422 22.80 -17.26 -17.72
N PHE A 423 22.67 -16.13 -17.02
CA PHE A 423 23.28 -15.96 -15.72
C PHE A 423 22.73 -16.96 -14.69
N ALA A 424 21.40 -17.18 -14.65
CA ALA A 424 20.79 -18.12 -13.72
C ALA A 424 21.24 -19.58 -13.97
N ILE A 425 21.38 -19.99 -15.23
CA ILE A 425 21.91 -21.30 -15.60
C ILE A 425 23.36 -21.44 -15.13
N ARG A 426 24.22 -20.46 -15.39
CA ARG A 426 25.63 -20.48 -14.93
C ARG A 426 25.76 -20.44 -13.41
N ALA A 427 24.88 -19.72 -12.71
CA ALA A 427 24.85 -19.70 -11.25
C ALA A 427 24.38 -21.03 -10.66
N SER A 428 23.52 -21.77 -11.38
CA SER A 428 23.01 -23.08 -10.94
C SER A 428 24.05 -24.20 -10.98
N THR A 429 25.12 -24.02 -11.76
CA THR A 429 26.25 -24.96 -11.85
C THR A 429 27.36 -24.68 -10.83
N TYR A 430 27.17 -23.72 -9.92
CA TYR A 430 28.17 -23.38 -8.92
C TYR A 430 28.23 -24.45 -7.81
N GLU A 431 29.23 -25.33 -7.89
CA GLU A 431 29.63 -26.21 -6.79
C GLU A 431 30.88 -25.63 -6.10
N ASP A 432 30.69 -25.12 -4.87
CA ASP A 432 31.71 -24.78 -3.87
C ASP A 432 32.61 -23.52 -4.11
N PRO A 433 32.66 -22.54 -3.18
CA PRO A 433 33.48 -21.32 -3.30
C PRO A 433 35.01 -21.49 -3.29
N ALA A 434 35.52 -22.73 -3.21
CA ALA A 434 36.95 -23.03 -3.38
C ALA A 434 37.35 -23.21 -4.85
N SER A 435 36.38 -23.36 -5.77
CA SER A 435 36.65 -23.81 -7.14
C SER A 435 37.08 -22.69 -8.11
N GLU A 436 36.55 -21.47 -8.02
CA GLU A 436 36.79 -20.49 -9.10
C GLU A 436 37.04 -19.07 -8.60
N ALA A 437 38.31 -18.82 -8.25
CA ALA A 437 38.92 -17.50 -8.23
C ALA A 437 39.29 -17.00 -9.65
N LEU A 438 38.69 -17.54 -10.71
CA LEU A 438 39.10 -17.27 -12.09
C LEU A 438 37.92 -16.81 -12.94
N GLY A 439 37.99 -15.56 -13.41
CA GLY A 439 37.39 -15.17 -14.68
C GLY A 439 36.02 -14.50 -14.65
N TRP A 440 35.84 -13.41 -13.92
CA TRP A 440 34.73 -12.48 -14.15
C TRP A 440 35.30 -11.09 -14.45
N ARG A 441 35.53 -10.80 -15.74
CA ARG A 441 35.67 -9.44 -16.27
C ARG A 441 34.46 -9.12 -17.11
#